data_AF-A0A944NVE9-F1
#
_entry.id   AF-A0A944NVE9-F1
#
_cell.length_a   1.000
_cell.length_b   1.000
_cell.length_c   1.000
_cell.angle_alpha   90.00
_cell.angle_beta   90.00
_cell.angle_gamma   90.00
#
_symmetry.space_group_name_H-M   'P 1'
#
loop_
_entity.id
_entity.type
_entity.pdbx_description
1 polymer ?
#
loop_
_entity_poly.entity_id
_entity_poly.type
_entity_poly.pdbx_seq_one_letter_code
_entity_poly.pdbx_strand_id
1 'polypeptide(L)' 'MIHEYLKTAHLTRAEFARRLGVTPQAVSRWCHGASVPRPGLMMTIAEITGDEIPVEYWLRRARAREVTK' A
#
# COMPACT_ATOMS: atom_id res chain seq x y z
N MET A 1 7.66 5.27 -0.53
CA MET A 1 6.39 5.61 0.14
C MET A 1 5.94 4.48 1.06
N ILE A 2 5.32 3.38 0.61
CA ILE A 2 4.93 2.32 1.55
C ILE A 2 6.10 1.70 2.34
N HIS A 3 7.24 1.41 1.71
CA HIS A 3 8.42 0.91 2.45
C HIS A 3 8.95 1.93 3.47
N GLU A 4 9.02 3.20 3.08
CA GLU A 4 9.48 4.27 3.96
C GLU A 4 8.53 4.44 5.16
N TYR A 5 7.23 4.48 4.91
CA TYR A 5 6.23 4.55 5.98
C TYR A 5 6.34 3.38 6.96
N LEU A 6 6.48 2.14 6.47
CA LEU A 6 6.65 0.98 7.36
C LEU A 6 7.93 1.08 8.20
N LYS A 7 9.00 1.61 7.61
CA LYS A 7 10.28 1.81 8.31
C LYS A 7 10.19 2.91 9.37
N THR A 8 9.61 4.07 9.05
CA THR A 8 9.48 5.22 9.97
C THR A 8 8.48 4.94 11.08
N ALA A 9 7.39 4.23 10.77
CA ALA A 9 6.40 3.80 11.76
C ALA A 9 6.84 2.58 12.58
N HIS A 10 8.04 2.02 12.32
CA HIS A 10 8.54 0.79 12.93
C HIS A 10 7.57 -0.40 12.84
N LEU A 11 6.87 -0.52 11.70
CA LEU A 11 5.89 -1.57 11.44
C LEU A 11 6.48 -2.66 10.55
N THR A 12 6.27 -3.91 10.96
CA THR A 12 6.42 -5.04 10.06
C THR A 12 5.26 -5.09 9.04
N ARG A 13 5.50 -5.75 7.91
CA ARG A 13 4.45 -6.00 6.90
C ARG A 13 3.26 -6.77 7.48
N ALA A 14 3.50 -7.66 8.45
CA ALA A 14 2.46 -8.46 9.10
C ALA A 14 1.58 -7.60 10.03
N GLU A 15 2.18 -6.68 10.79
CA GLU A 15 1.44 -5.75 11.63
C GLU A 15 0.57 -4.80 10.81
N PHE A 16 1.12 -4.26 9.73
CA PHE A 16 0.36 -3.40 8.82
C PHE A 16 -0.78 -4.16 8.13
N ALA A 17 -0.52 -5.39 7.69
CA ALA A 17 -1.55 -6.27 7.11
C ALA A 17 -2.69 -6.54 8.08
N ARG A 18 -2.37 -6.83 9.35
CA ARG A 18 -3.36 -7.06 10.42
C ARG A 18 -4.24 -5.83 10.66
N ARG A 19 -3.66 -4.62 10.67
CA ARG A 19 -4.43 -3.36 10.79
C ARG A 19 -5.42 -3.17 9.65
N LEU A 20 -5.07 -3.63 8.46
CA LEU A 20 -5.88 -3.51 7.24
C LEU A 20 -6.82 -4.69 6.98
N GLY A 21 -6.79 -5.74 7.81
CA GLY A 21 -7.57 -6.96 7.58
C GLY A 21 -7.17 -7.71 6.31
N VAL A 22 -5.90 -7.66 5.90
CA VAL A 22 -5.38 -8.37 4.71
C VAL A 22 -4.25 -9.34 5.07
N THR A 23 -3.78 -10.11 4.10
CA THR A 23 -2.63 -11.00 4.29
C THR A 23 -1.30 -10.23 4.22
N PRO A 24 -0.25 -10.66 4.96
CA PRO A 24 1.09 -10.09 4.84
C PRO A 24 1.65 -10.20 3.40
N GLN A 25 1.23 -11.22 2.66
CA GLN A 25 1.60 -11.40 1.26
C GLN A 25 1.03 -10.29 0.36
N ALA A 26 -0.19 -9.81 0.63
CA ALA A 26 -0.76 -8.67 -0.10
C ALA A 26 0.11 -7.42 0.07
N VAL A 27 0.48 -7.09 1.32
CA VAL A 27 1.39 -5.97 1.63
C VAL A 27 2.74 -6.16 0.95
N SER A 28 3.31 -7.37 1.00
CA SER A 28 4.55 -7.69 0.29
C SER A 28 4.44 -7.41 -1.21
N ARG A 29 3.36 -7.83 -1.87
CA ARG A 29 3.18 -7.55 -3.31
C ARG A 29 3.08 -6.05 -3.61
N TRP A 30 2.46 -5.27 -2.74
CA TRP A 30 2.41 -3.81 -2.89
C TRP A 30 3.78 -3.16 -2.73
N CYS A 31 4.56 -3.62 -1.75
CA CYS A 31 5.94 -3.21 -1.53
C CYS A 31 6.83 -3.45 -2.76
N HIS A 32 6.69 -4.60 -3.42
CA HIS A 32 7.45 -4.93 -4.63
C HIS A 32 6.82 -4.42 -5.93
N GLY A 33 5.63 -3.83 -5.88
CA GLY A 33 4.92 -3.35 -7.07
C GLY A 33 4.31 -4.43 -7.95
N ALA A 34 4.25 -5.66 -7.45
CA ALA A 34 3.59 -6.78 -8.13
C ALA A 34 2.06 -6.61 -8.21
N SER A 35 1.47 -5.83 -7.31
CA SER A 35 0.06 -5.43 -7.35
C SER A 35 -0.15 -4.10 -6.63
N VAL A 36 -1.35 -3.54 -6.74
CA VAL A 36 -1.82 -2.41 -5.93
C VAL A 36 -3.05 -2.83 -5.11
N PRO A 37 -3.37 -2.14 -3.99
CA PRO A 37 -4.61 -2.33 -3.25
C PRO A 37 -5.84 -2.09 -4.12
N ARG A 38 -7.02 -2.58 -3.71
CA ARG A 38 -8.30 -2.20 -4.34
C ARG A 38 -8.69 -0.78 -3.92
N PRO A 39 -9.51 -0.04 -4.70
CA PRO A 39 -9.87 1.35 -4.40
C PRO A 39 -10.36 1.59 -2.97
N GLY A 40 -11.27 0.75 -2.45
CA GLY A 40 -11.73 0.83 -1.06
C GLY A 40 -10.59 0.76 -0.03
N LEU A 41 -9.62 -0.13 -0.27
CA LEU A 41 -8.47 -0.30 0.61
C LEU A 41 -7.43 0.82 0.44
N MET A 42 -7.36 1.47 -0.73
CA MET A 42 -6.51 2.66 -0.91
C MET A 42 -6.96 3.79 0.02
N MET A 43 -8.28 4.01 0.13
CA MET A 43 -8.85 5.01 1.05
C MET A 43 -8.55 4.67 2.51
N THR A 44 -8.78 3.40 2.91
CA THR A 44 -8.43 2.94 4.27
C THR A 44 -6.94 3.12 4.57
N ILE A 45 -6.06 2.81 3.61
CA ILE A 45 -4.62 3.02 3.78
C ILE A 45 -4.31 4.51 4.00
N ALA A 46 -4.87 5.41 3.20
CA ALA A 46 -4.66 6.85 3.37
C ALA A 46 -5.10 7.31 4.78
N GLU A 47 -6.29 6.90 5.21
CA GLU A 47 -6.84 7.22 6.54
C GLU A 47 -5.94 6.72 7.69
N ILE A 48 -5.58 5.43 7.72
CA ILE A 48 -4.79 4.88 8.83
C ILE A 48 -3.33 5.34 8.85
N THR A 49 -2.85 5.87 7.71
CA THR A 49 -1.50 6.41 7.60
C THR A 49 -1.45 7.92 7.77
N GLY A 50 -2.59 8.60 7.96
CA GLY A 50 -2.65 10.06 8.05
C GLY A 50 -2.17 10.73 6.76
N ASP A 51 -2.59 10.20 5.61
CA ASP A 51 -2.22 10.65 4.26
C ASP A 51 -0.73 10.55 3.88
N GLU A 52 0.11 9.90 4.70
CA GLU A 52 1.50 9.59 4.33
C GLU A 52 1.58 8.61 3.14
N ILE A 53 0.55 7.78 2.97
CA ILE A 53 0.35 6.96 1.77
C ILE A 53 -0.99 7.35 1.11
N PRO A 54 -1.03 8.45 0.34
CA PRO A 54 -2.27 8.96 -0.24
C PRO A 54 -2.79 8.06 -1.36
N VAL A 55 -4.07 8.20 -1.71
CA VAL A 55 -4.72 7.43 -2.79
C VAL A 55 -4.00 7.64 -4.13
N GLU A 56 -3.55 8.86 -4.41
CA GLU A 56 -2.86 9.26 -5.63
C GLU A 56 -1.58 8.43 -5.88
N TYR A 57 -0.88 8.06 -4.80
CA TYR A 57 0.29 7.19 -4.91
C TYR A 57 -0.06 5.85 -5.56
N TRP A 58 -1.19 5.25 -5.14
CA TRP A 58 -1.66 3.98 -5.67
C TRP A 58 -2.19 4.12 -7.10
N LEU A 59 -2.95 5.18 -7.39
CA LEU A 59 -3.48 5.45 -8.73
C LEU A 59 -2.37 5.66 -9.76
N ARG A 60 -1.30 6.39 -9.39
CA ARG A 60 -0.13 6.57 -10.25
C ARG A 60 0.55 5.22 -10.57
N ARG A 61 0.65 4.34 -9.58
CA ARG A 61 1.24 3.00 -9.75
C ARG A 61 0.35 2.07 -10.58
N ALA A 62 -0.97 2.17 -10.45
CA ALA A 62 -1.90 1.39 -11.27
C ALA A 62 -1.72 1.76 -12.75
N ARG A 63 -1.77 3.06 -13.08
CA ARG A 63 -1.60 3.58 -14.45
C ARG A 63 -0.26 3.21 -15.06
N ALA A 64 0.84 3.34 -14.32
CA ALA A 64 2.17 2.97 -14.82
C ALA A 64 2.25 1.50 -15.26
N ARG A 65 1.47 0.60 -14.63
CA ARG A 65 1.43 -0.82 -14.98
C ARG A 65 0.56 -1.12 -16.21
N GLU A 66 -0.40 -0.27 -16.53
CA GLU A 66 -1.25 -0.41 -17.73
C GLU A 66 -0.49 -0.03 -18.99
N VAL A 67 0.44 0.93 -18.90
CA VAL A 67 1.27 1.37 -20.04
C VAL A 67 2.36 0.36 -20.44
N THR A 68 2.74 -0.55 -19.53
CA THR A 68 3.78 -1.57 -19.79
C THR A 68 3.22 -2.90 -20.31
N LYS A 69 1.91 -3.02 -20.47
CA LYS A 69 1.24 -4.18 -21.05
C LYS A 69 0.78 -3.87 -22.46
#